data_AF-A0AAW0FRA7-F1
#
_entry.id   AF-A0AAW0FRA7-F1
#
_cell.length_a   1.000
_cell.length_b   1.000
_cell.length_c   1.000
_cell.angle_alpha   90.00
_cell.angle_beta   90.00
_cell.angle_gamma   90.00
#
_symmetry.space_group_name_H-M   'P 1'
#
loop_
_entity.id
_entity.type
_entity.pdbx_description
1 polymer ?
#
loop_
_entity_poly.entity_id
_entity_poly.type
_entity_poly.pdbx_seq_one_letter_code
_entity_poly.pdbx_strand_id
1 'polypeptide(L)'
;MFNRFIEKAAGWAVFHGDVDRAIKILASSKKEKLNLISTAVAGYMAYKNSNVNSPWKDQCRKMASDLSDPYLRAIFAFIADNDWWDVLDEHSLPLRERLGIAIRFLSDKDLSVYLNRVADTVVVKGELEGLILTGLTLRGIDLLQSYVDRTSDVQTASLITAYAVPRYFQDTRVKPLGRLL
;
A
#
# COMPACT_ATOMS: atom_id res chain seq x y z
N MET A 1 6.81 19.46 13.05
CA MET A 1 5.68 18.53 12.76
C MET A 1 5.54 18.13 11.29
N PHE A 2 6.20 18.80 10.32
CA PHE A 2 6.08 18.49 8.87
C PHE A 2 7.00 17.36 8.32
N ASN A 3 7.85 16.74 9.15
CA ASN A 3 8.94 15.89 8.67
C ASN A 3 8.56 14.44 8.31
N ARG A 4 7.29 14.04 8.44
CA ARG A 4 6.82 12.65 8.23
C ARG A 4 6.05 12.45 6.92
N PHE A 5 5.84 13.52 6.14
CA PHE A 5 5.08 13.47 4.90
C PHE A 5 5.92 13.85 3.66
N ILE A 6 7.21 14.12 3.82
CA ILE A 6 8.07 14.56 2.69
C ILE A 6 8.25 13.39 1.72
N GLU A 7 8.60 12.22 2.25
CA GLU A 7 8.82 10.99 1.49
C GLU A 7 7.53 10.56 0.77
N LYS A 8 6.39 10.61 1.48
CA LYS A 8 5.06 10.36 0.90
C LYS A 8 4.70 11.36 -0.20
N ALA A 9 4.88 12.65 0.04
CA ALA A 9 4.54 13.69 -0.93
C ALA A 9 5.41 13.59 -2.19
N ALA A 10 6.70 13.31 -2.02
CA ALA A 10 7.61 13.03 -3.13
C ALA A 10 7.18 11.79 -3.92
N GLY A 11 6.80 10.71 -3.22
CA GLY A 11 6.28 9.49 -3.85
C GLY A 11 5.07 9.76 -4.74
N TRP A 12 4.06 10.44 -4.20
CA TRP A 12 2.88 10.82 -4.98
C TRP A 12 3.18 11.76 -6.14
N ALA A 13 4.14 12.67 -6.01
CA ALA A 13 4.58 13.52 -7.12
C ALA A 13 5.20 12.68 -8.25
N VAL A 14 6.08 11.72 -7.94
CA VAL A 14 6.65 10.78 -8.92
C VAL A 14 5.56 9.94 -9.58
N PHE A 15 4.62 9.39 -8.80
CA PHE A 15 3.55 8.54 -9.34
C PHE A 15 2.61 9.30 -10.30
N HIS A 16 2.44 10.61 -10.12
CA HIS A 16 1.70 11.46 -11.04
C HIS A 16 2.54 11.97 -12.24
N GLY A 17 3.80 11.53 -12.36
CA GLY A 17 4.71 11.94 -13.42
C GLY A 17 5.39 13.30 -13.19
N ASP A 18 5.15 13.95 -12.05
CA ASP A 18 5.75 15.24 -11.70
C ASP A 18 7.04 15.04 -10.90
N VAL A 19 8.06 14.53 -11.60
CA VAL A 19 9.38 14.25 -11.03
C VAL A 19 10.07 15.54 -10.56
N ASP A 20 9.88 16.66 -11.27
CA ASP A 20 10.40 17.97 -10.88
C ASP A 20 9.90 18.41 -9.49
N ARG A 21 8.60 18.24 -9.23
CA ARG A 21 8.02 18.52 -7.92
C ARG A 21 8.56 17.58 -6.86
N ALA A 22 8.74 16.29 -7.19
CA ALA A 22 9.33 15.33 -6.25
C ALA A 22 10.75 15.73 -5.83
N ILE A 23 11.60 16.13 -6.79
CA ILE A 23 12.96 16.63 -6.55
C ILE A 23 12.90 17.86 -5.63
N LYS A 24 12.06 18.85 -5.95
CA LYS A 24 11.91 20.05 -5.10
C LYS A 24 11.48 19.72 -3.67
N ILE A 25 10.53 18.79 -3.50
CA ILE A 25 10.06 18.34 -2.19
C ILE A 25 11.20 17.69 -1.40
N LEU A 26 11.95 16.78 -2.02
CA LEU A 26 13.06 16.07 -1.38
C LEU A 26 14.21 17.02 -1.03
N ALA A 27 14.57 17.91 -1.96
CA ALA A 27 15.62 18.93 -1.80
C ALA A 27 15.29 19.99 -0.73
N SER A 28 14.00 20.23 -0.47
CA SER A 28 13.58 21.18 0.58
C SER A 28 13.81 20.65 2.00
N SER A 29 14.17 19.38 2.14
CA SER A 29 14.39 18.77 3.44
C SER A 29 15.75 19.14 4.04
N LYS A 30 15.78 19.31 5.36
CA LYS A 30 17.03 19.50 6.12
C LYS A 30 17.86 18.23 6.26
N LYS A 31 17.30 17.06 5.89
CA LYS A 31 17.98 15.77 5.98
C LYS A 31 18.88 15.59 4.76
N GLU A 32 20.20 15.49 4.98
CA GLU A 32 21.18 15.24 3.92
C GLU A 32 20.83 14.02 3.05
N LYS A 33 20.36 12.93 3.68
CA LYS A 33 19.90 11.72 2.98
C LYS A 33 18.82 12.02 1.92
N LEU A 34 17.85 12.89 2.23
CA LEU A 34 16.78 13.22 1.29
C LEU A 34 17.28 14.11 0.15
N ASN A 35 18.26 14.97 0.40
CA ASN A 35 18.92 15.75 -0.65
C ASN A 35 19.71 14.86 -1.61
N LEU A 36 20.43 13.86 -1.09
CA LEU A 36 21.11 12.86 -1.93
C LEU A 36 20.11 12.07 -2.78
N ILE A 37 18.98 11.67 -2.20
CA ILE A 37 17.91 10.98 -2.93
C ILE A 37 17.29 11.91 -3.98
N SER A 38 17.11 13.20 -3.70
CA SER A 38 16.66 14.18 -4.68
C SER A 38 17.58 14.22 -5.90
N THR A 39 18.90 14.25 -5.69
CA THR A 39 19.89 14.19 -6.77
C THR A 39 19.80 12.89 -7.56
N ALA A 40 19.59 11.77 -6.88
CA ALA A 40 19.39 10.49 -7.55
C ALA A 40 18.11 10.50 -8.41
N VAL A 41 16.98 10.96 -7.87
CA VAL A 41 15.71 11.09 -8.64
C VAL A 41 15.87 12.05 -9.82
N ALA A 42 16.67 13.12 -9.70
CA ALA A 42 17.00 13.99 -10.82
C ALA A 42 17.80 13.27 -11.92
N GLY A 43 18.69 12.35 -11.53
CA GLY A 43 19.38 11.45 -12.46
C GLY A 43 18.40 10.66 -13.34
N TYR A 44 17.32 10.13 -12.76
CA TYR A 44 16.28 9.45 -13.54
C TYR A 44 15.69 10.36 -14.62
N MET A 45 15.37 11.62 -14.31
CA MET A 45 14.80 12.54 -15.30
C MET A 45 15.72 12.73 -16.52
N ALA A 46 17.04 12.74 -16.30
CA ALA A 46 18.03 12.83 -17.37
C ALA A 46 18.12 11.55 -18.22
N TYR A 47 17.89 10.38 -17.62
CA TYR A 47 18.03 9.07 -18.28
C TYR A 47 16.70 8.43 -18.70
N LYS A 48 15.54 9.02 -18.38
CA LYS A 48 14.21 8.45 -18.65
C LYS A 48 13.97 8.10 -20.12
N ASN A 49 14.54 8.87 -21.04
CA ASN A 49 14.38 8.67 -22.49
C ASN A 49 15.46 7.79 -23.12
N SER A 50 16.42 7.30 -22.32
CA SER A 50 17.54 6.49 -22.80
C SER A 50 17.15 5.02 -22.80
N ASN A 51 16.93 4.46 -23.99
CA ASN A 51 16.40 3.10 -24.20
C ASN A 51 17.42 1.96 -23.94
N VAL A 52 18.45 2.22 -23.13
CA VAL A 52 19.49 1.25 -22.78
C VAL A 52 19.21 0.80 -21.35
N ASN A 53 19.26 -0.53 -21.09
CA ASN A 53 19.36 -1.09 -19.73
C ASN A 53 20.59 -0.50 -19.06
N SER A 54 20.40 0.65 -18.44
CA SER A 54 21.48 1.52 -18.02
C SER A 54 21.96 1.05 -16.65
N PRO A 55 23.27 1.13 -16.36
CA PRO A 55 23.82 0.94 -15.02
C PRO A 55 23.09 1.74 -13.93
N TRP A 56 22.42 2.83 -14.34
CA TRP A 56 21.52 3.63 -13.53
C TRP A 56 20.32 2.84 -12.96
N LYS A 57 19.67 1.97 -13.75
CA LYS A 57 18.54 1.15 -13.30
C LYS A 57 18.96 0.14 -12.23
N ASP A 58 20.09 -0.53 -12.44
CA ASP A 58 20.66 -1.47 -11.46
C ASP A 58 21.00 -0.77 -10.14
N GLN A 59 21.56 0.45 -10.24
CA GLN A 59 21.84 1.27 -9.07
C GLN A 59 20.55 1.70 -8.35
N CYS A 60 19.48 2.03 -9.09
CA CYS A 60 18.18 2.36 -8.49
C CYS A 60 17.58 1.16 -7.74
N ARG A 61 17.65 -0.05 -8.31
CA ARG A 61 17.18 -1.27 -7.62
C ARG A 61 17.96 -1.53 -6.34
N LYS A 62 19.28 -1.37 -6.35
CA LYS A 62 20.12 -1.50 -5.16
C LYS A 62 19.81 -0.43 -4.12
N MET A 63 19.62 0.82 -4.54
CA MET A 63 19.21 1.89 -3.63
C MET A 63 17.83 1.61 -3.02
N ALA A 64 16.89 1.07 -3.79
CA ALA A 64 15.58 0.68 -3.28
C ALA A 64 15.72 -0.32 -2.12
N SER A 65 16.54 -1.38 -2.25
CA SER A 65 16.70 -2.36 -1.16
C SER A 65 17.34 -1.78 0.11
N ASP A 66 18.21 -0.79 -0.02
CA ASP A 66 18.96 -0.20 1.11
C ASP A 66 18.18 0.88 1.88
N LEU A 67 17.01 1.29 1.36
CA LEU A 67 16.20 2.37 1.94
C LEU A 67 15.23 1.84 3.00
N SER A 68 15.17 2.54 4.13
CA SER A 68 14.26 2.21 5.24
C SER A 68 12.82 2.63 4.98
N ASP A 69 12.62 3.73 4.25
CA ASP A 69 11.29 4.33 4.04
C ASP A 69 10.59 3.68 2.83
N PRO A 70 9.35 3.20 3.00
CA PRO A 70 8.64 2.46 1.97
C PRO A 70 8.26 3.31 0.75
N TYR A 71 8.01 4.62 0.92
CA TYR A 71 7.71 5.50 -0.21
C TYR A 71 8.94 5.72 -1.07
N LEU A 72 10.11 5.89 -0.44
CA LEU A 72 11.35 6.02 -1.19
C LEU A 72 11.71 4.74 -1.94
N ARG A 73 11.51 3.56 -1.32
CA ARG A 73 11.66 2.27 -2.02
C ARG A 73 10.75 2.16 -3.24
N ALA A 74 9.48 2.49 -3.06
CA ALA A 74 8.50 2.49 -4.13
C ALA A 74 8.84 3.47 -5.27
N ILE A 75 9.37 4.66 -4.95
CA ILE A 75 9.86 5.60 -5.96
C ILE A 75 10.94 4.96 -6.82
N PHE A 76 11.97 4.36 -6.21
CA PHE A 76 13.08 3.78 -6.96
C PHE A 76 12.69 2.51 -7.72
N ALA A 77 11.81 1.68 -7.15
CA ALA A 77 11.24 0.52 -7.82
C ALA A 77 10.46 0.96 -9.08
N PHE A 78 9.56 1.93 -8.94
CA PHE A 78 8.81 2.49 -10.06
C PHE A 78 9.71 3.11 -11.13
N ILE A 79 10.72 3.88 -10.71
CA ILE A 79 11.64 4.58 -11.62
C ILE A 79 12.51 3.61 -12.44
N ALA A 80 12.89 2.48 -11.85
CA ALA A 80 13.74 1.49 -12.52
C ALA A 80 13.03 0.82 -13.71
N ASP A 81 11.76 0.44 -13.51
CA ASP A 81 11.05 -0.46 -14.43
C ASP A 81 9.81 0.17 -15.07
N ASN A 82 9.35 1.30 -14.52
CA ASN A 82 8.09 1.94 -14.89
C ASN A 82 6.90 0.96 -14.83
N ASP A 83 6.93 0.06 -13.84
CA ASP A 83 5.90 -0.92 -13.56
C ASP A 83 5.24 -0.63 -12.21
N TRP A 84 3.91 -0.64 -12.21
CA TRP A 84 3.12 -0.46 -10.99
C TRP A 84 3.16 -1.68 -10.10
N TRP A 85 3.37 -2.88 -10.65
CA TRP A 85 3.45 -4.11 -9.84
C TRP A 85 4.60 -4.06 -8.85
N ASP A 86 5.75 -3.48 -9.24
CA ASP A 86 6.89 -3.28 -8.34
C ASP A 86 6.58 -2.36 -7.16
N VAL A 87 5.68 -1.40 -7.35
CA VAL A 87 5.19 -0.52 -6.27
C VAL A 87 4.17 -1.24 -5.38
N LEU A 88 3.28 -2.02 -5.99
CA LEU A 88 2.19 -2.70 -5.29
C LEU A 88 2.66 -3.91 -4.47
N ASP A 89 3.81 -4.48 -4.83
CA ASP A 89 4.47 -5.57 -4.10
C ASP A 89 5.28 -5.07 -2.89
N GLU A 90 5.45 -3.75 -2.71
CA GLU A 90 6.03 -3.16 -1.49
C GLU A 90 5.05 -3.27 -0.30
N HIS A 91 5.03 -4.41 0.37
CA HIS A 91 4.07 -4.72 1.44
C HIS A 91 4.21 -3.85 2.70
N SER A 92 5.33 -3.14 2.86
CA SER A 92 5.46 -2.19 3.96
C SER A 92 4.82 -0.82 3.67
N LEU A 93 4.39 -0.56 2.43
CA LEU A 93 3.43 0.50 2.16
C LEU A 93 2.07 0.10 2.76
N PRO A 94 1.38 1.01 3.47
CA PRO A 94 0.06 0.73 4.00
C PRO A 94 -0.90 0.26 2.90
N LEU A 95 -1.81 -0.67 3.23
CA LEU A 95 -2.72 -1.24 2.23
C LEU A 95 -3.54 -0.15 1.55
N ARG A 96 -4.03 0.83 2.31
CA ARG A 96 -4.78 1.98 1.76
C ARG A 96 -4.04 2.68 0.61
N GLU A 97 -2.74 2.89 0.75
CA GLU A 97 -1.91 3.57 -0.24
C GLU A 97 -1.73 2.71 -1.48
N ARG A 98 -1.45 1.42 -1.30
CA ARG A 98 -1.35 0.48 -2.41
C ARG A 98 -2.67 0.36 -3.18
N LEU A 99 -3.81 0.35 -2.48
CA LEU A 99 -5.13 0.39 -3.10
C LEU A 99 -5.35 1.69 -3.88
N GLY A 100 -4.97 2.83 -3.32
CA GLY A 100 -5.06 4.12 -4.01
C GLY A 100 -4.25 4.16 -5.31
N ILE A 101 -3.04 3.61 -5.30
CA ILE A 101 -2.18 3.48 -6.48
C ILE A 101 -2.81 2.51 -7.50
N ALA A 102 -3.23 1.32 -7.05
CA ALA A 102 -3.84 0.32 -7.91
C ALA A 102 -5.07 0.87 -8.64
N ILE A 103 -6.01 1.48 -7.91
CA ILE A 103 -7.25 2.05 -8.47
C ILE A 103 -6.93 3.17 -9.46
N ARG A 104 -5.87 3.96 -9.22
CA ARG A 104 -5.57 5.12 -10.03
C ARG A 104 -4.86 4.79 -11.34
N PHE A 105 -4.01 3.76 -11.33
CA PHE A 105 -3.02 3.54 -12.37
C PHE A 105 -3.05 2.16 -13.05
N LEU A 106 -3.67 1.14 -12.45
CA LEU A 106 -3.84 -0.15 -13.13
C LEU A 106 -4.97 -0.11 -14.16
N SER A 107 -4.88 -1.02 -15.14
CA SER A 107 -6.01 -1.32 -16.03
C SER A 107 -7.12 -2.04 -15.25
N ASP A 108 -8.37 -2.00 -15.73
CA ASP A 108 -9.50 -2.69 -15.07
C ASP A 108 -9.24 -4.20 -14.88
N LYS A 109 -8.57 -4.82 -15.84
CA LYS A 109 -8.20 -6.24 -15.79
C LYS A 109 -7.18 -6.49 -14.67
N ASP A 110 -6.11 -5.72 -14.64
CA ASP A 110 -5.03 -5.86 -13.65
C ASP A 110 -5.53 -5.48 -12.25
N LEU A 111 -6.37 -4.46 -12.15
CA LEU A 111 -7.01 -4.04 -10.91
C LEU A 111 -7.88 -5.16 -10.35
N SER A 112 -8.70 -5.81 -11.19
CA SER A 112 -9.53 -6.94 -10.76
C SER A 112 -8.68 -8.10 -10.23
N VAL A 113 -7.58 -8.43 -10.90
CA VAL A 113 -6.63 -9.45 -10.44
C VAL A 113 -5.99 -9.05 -9.11
N TYR A 114 -5.51 -7.82 -9.02
CA TYR A 114 -4.85 -7.28 -7.83
C TYR A 114 -5.76 -7.28 -6.61
N LEU A 115 -6.98 -6.72 -6.74
CA LEU A 115 -7.93 -6.63 -5.63
C LEU A 115 -8.34 -8.00 -5.11
N ASN A 116 -8.56 -8.98 -6.00
CA ASN A 116 -8.87 -10.35 -5.59
C ASN A 116 -7.70 -10.99 -4.84
N ARG A 117 -6.47 -10.89 -5.39
CA ARG A 117 -5.25 -11.42 -4.75
C ARG A 117 -5.03 -10.84 -3.36
N VAL A 118 -5.18 -9.52 -3.22
CA VAL A 118 -5.01 -8.83 -1.94
C VAL A 118 -6.11 -9.23 -0.97
N ALA A 119 -7.37 -9.25 -1.41
CA ALA A 119 -8.49 -9.65 -0.56
C ALA A 119 -8.36 -11.10 -0.06
N ASP A 120 -7.90 -12.04 -0.89
CA ASP A 120 -7.61 -13.41 -0.45
C ASP A 120 -6.47 -13.45 0.58
N THR A 121 -5.41 -12.69 0.34
CA THR A 121 -4.25 -12.63 1.24
C THR A 121 -4.63 -12.09 2.62
N VAL A 122 -5.37 -10.97 2.69
CA VAL A 122 -5.76 -10.34 3.96
C VAL A 122 -6.78 -11.18 4.73
N VAL A 123 -7.65 -11.92 4.02
CA VAL A 123 -8.57 -12.90 4.64
C VAL A 123 -7.76 -14.01 5.28
N VAL A 124 -6.91 -14.70 4.52
CA VAL A 124 -6.12 -15.84 5.01
C VAL A 124 -5.22 -15.46 6.17
N LYS A 125 -4.62 -14.27 6.15
CA LYS A 125 -3.74 -13.79 7.22
C LYS A 125 -4.50 -13.20 8.43
N GLY A 126 -5.81 -12.98 8.30
CA GLY A 126 -6.58 -12.25 9.31
C GLY A 126 -6.03 -10.84 9.55
N GLU A 127 -5.80 -10.08 8.48
CA GLU A 127 -5.32 -8.70 8.53
C GLU A 127 -6.50 -7.72 8.55
N LEU A 128 -6.78 -7.09 9.70
CA LEU A 128 -7.96 -6.22 9.88
C LEU A 128 -8.04 -5.06 8.89
N GLU A 129 -6.92 -4.55 8.37
CA GLU A 129 -6.91 -3.50 7.35
C GLU A 129 -7.66 -3.96 6.07
N GLY A 130 -7.68 -5.27 5.81
CA GLY A 130 -8.41 -5.90 4.70
C GLY A 130 -9.92 -5.72 4.73
N LEU A 131 -10.51 -5.30 5.86
CA LEU A 131 -11.92 -4.94 5.94
C LEU A 131 -12.29 -3.79 4.99
N ILE A 132 -11.33 -2.97 4.56
CA ILE A 132 -11.56 -1.96 3.52
C ILE A 132 -11.95 -2.57 2.17
N LEU A 133 -11.53 -3.81 1.90
CA LEU A 133 -11.81 -4.54 0.66
C LEU A 133 -12.99 -5.49 0.81
N THR A 134 -13.01 -6.26 1.89
CA THR A 134 -14.04 -7.30 2.09
C THR A 134 -15.35 -6.71 2.63
N GLY A 135 -15.28 -5.53 3.24
CA GLY A 135 -16.38 -4.94 3.99
C GLY A 135 -16.80 -5.82 5.17
N LEU A 136 -17.87 -5.40 5.85
CA LEU A 136 -18.56 -6.27 6.81
C LEU A 136 -19.56 -7.15 6.04
N THR A 137 -19.02 -8.11 5.28
CA THR A 137 -19.77 -9.12 4.52
C THR A 137 -19.37 -10.52 4.99
N LEU A 138 -19.92 -11.58 4.39
CA LEU A 138 -19.50 -12.96 4.70
C LEU A 138 -17.98 -13.16 4.56
N ARG A 139 -17.37 -12.60 3.49
CA ARG A 139 -15.92 -12.63 3.29
C ARG A 139 -15.16 -11.82 4.36
N GLY A 140 -15.78 -10.76 4.88
CA GLY A 140 -15.28 -10.02 6.04
C GLY A 140 -15.32 -10.84 7.33
N ILE A 141 -16.36 -11.67 7.52
CA ILE A 141 -16.42 -12.61 8.66
C ILE A 141 -15.31 -13.66 8.55
N ASP A 142 -15.02 -14.17 7.34
CA ASP A 142 -13.91 -15.12 7.14
C ASP A 142 -12.57 -14.49 7.54
N LEU A 143 -12.34 -13.22 7.19
CA LEU A 143 -11.17 -12.47 7.66
C LEU A 143 -11.13 -12.36 9.18
N LEU A 144 -12.25 -12.02 9.81
CA LEU A 144 -12.34 -11.91 11.27
C LEU A 144 -12.13 -13.25 11.97
N GLN A 145 -12.59 -14.36 11.38
CA GLN A 145 -12.31 -15.71 11.85
C GLN A 145 -10.80 -15.97 11.86
N SER A 146 -10.12 -15.78 10.73
CA SER A 146 -8.66 -15.96 10.66
C SER A 146 -7.89 -15.03 11.59
N TYR A 147 -8.42 -13.82 11.84
CA TYR A 147 -7.85 -12.89 12.83
C TYR A 147 -7.98 -13.44 14.25
N VAL A 148 -9.16 -13.95 14.65
CA VAL A 148 -9.38 -14.57 15.95
C VAL A 148 -8.51 -15.81 16.12
N ASP A 149 -8.43 -16.67 15.10
CA ASP A 149 -7.62 -17.90 15.16
C ASP A 149 -6.14 -17.61 15.41
N ARG A 150 -5.63 -16.50 14.86
CA ARG A 150 -4.23 -16.09 15.01
C ARG A 150 -3.93 -15.33 16.30
N THR A 151 -4.88 -14.55 16.80
CA THR A 151 -4.64 -13.56 17.88
C THR A 151 -5.37 -13.87 19.18
N SER A 152 -6.38 -14.74 19.14
CA SER A 152 -7.36 -14.96 20.21
C SER A 152 -8.13 -13.70 20.64
N ASP A 153 -8.07 -12.60 19.88
CA ASP A 153 -8.81 -11.38 20.18
C ASP A 153 -10.26 -11.48 19.69
N VAL A 154 -11.05 -12.19 20.48
CA VAL A 154 -12.50 -12.36 20.27
C VAL A 154 -13.25 -11.04 20.51
N GLN A 155 -12.70 -10.12 21.31
CA GLN A 155 -13.37 -8.87 21.68
C GLN A 155 -13.47 -7.92 20.49
N THR A 156 -12.35 -7.70 19.80
CA THR A 156 -12.31 -6.87 18.59
C THR A 156 -13.23 -7.45 17.51
N ALA A 157 -13.17 -8.75 17.26
CA ALA A 157 -14.04 -9.41 16.28
C ALA A 157 -15.52 -9.31 16.65
N SER A 158 -15.88 -9.55 17.92
CA SER A 158 -17.27 -9.45 18.39
C SER A 158 -17.81 -8.03 18.27
N LEU A 159 -17.02 -7.03 18.63
CA LEU A 159 -17.42 -5.62 18.52
C LEU A 159 -17.67 -5.24 17.06
N ILE A 160 -16.79 -5.64 16.13
CA ILE A 160 -16.94 -5.35 14.70
C ILE A 160 -18.20 -6.05 14.14
N THR A 161 -18.36 -7.34 14.43
CA THR A 161 -19.49 -8.13 13.90
C THR A 161 -20.84 -7.66 14.45
N ALA A 162 -20.91 -7.16 15.68
CA ALA A 162 -22.16 -6.65 16.28
C ALA A 162 -22.77 -5.47 15.50
N TYR A 163 -21.96 -4.69 14.77
CA TYR A 163 -22.48 -3.61 13.91
C TYR A 163 -23.13 -4.13 12.61
N ALA A 164 -22.80 -5.34 12.20
CA ALA A 164 -23.20 -5.88 10.90
C ALA A 164 -24.14 -7.09 10.97
N VAL A 165 -24.00 -7.94 11.98
CA VAL A 165 -24.83 -9.13 12.19
C VAL A 165 -25.70 -8.92 13.43
N PRO A 166 -27.03 -9.12 13.35
CA PRO A 166 -27.80 -9.57 12.18
C PRO A 166 -28.29 -8.43 11.26
N ARG A 167 -27.80 -7.20 11.44
CA ARG A 167 -28.38 -5.99 10.84
C ARG A 167 -28.37 -5.99 9.30
N TYR A 168 -27.27 -6.40 8.68
CA TYR A 168 -27.09 -6.41 7.22
C TYR A 168 -27.11 -7.82 6.63
N PHE A 169 -26.67 -8.83 7.39
CA PHE A 169 -26.71 -10.25 6.99
C PHE A 169 -26.68 -11.16 8.23
N GLN A 170 -26.96 -12.44 8.02
CA GLN A 170 -26.88 -13.48 9.04
C GLN A 170 -25.66 -14.39 8.78
N ASP A 171 -24.99 -14.81 9.86
CA ASP A 171 -23.89 -15.77 9.80
C ASP A 171 -24.02 -16.72 11.00
N THR A 172 -23.85 -18.02 10.78
CA THR A 172 -24.04 -19.05 11.82
C THR A 172 -23.00 -18.97 12.94
N ARG A 173 -21.83 -18.38 12.67
CA ARG A 173 -20.75 -18.19 13.63
C ARG A 173 -21.05 -17.06 14.61
N VAL A 174 -21.88 -16.10 14.21
CA VAL A 174 -22.21 -14.91 15.00
C VAL A 174 -23.64 -15.01 15.51
N LYS A 175 -23.79 -15.42 16.77
CA LYS A 175 -25.10 -15.37 17.41
C LYS A 175 -25.44 -13.91 17.74
N PRO A 176 -26.63 -13.41 17.37
CA PRO A 176 -27.08 -12.12 17.86
C PRO A 176 -27.01 -12.16 19.39
N LEU A 177 -26.43 -11.12 20.01
CA LEU A 177 -26.76 -10.86 21.41
C LEU A 177 -28.27 -10.69 21.44
N GLY A 178 -28.98 -11.70 21.97
CA GLY A 178 -30.41 -11.62 22.18
C GLY A 178 -30.69 -10.29 22.87
N ARG A 179 -31.72 -9.56 22.41
CA ARG A 179 -32.12 -8.30 23.03
C ARG A 179 -32.23 -8.52 24.54
N LEU A 180 -31.22 -8.07 25.27
CA LEU A 180 -31.26 -7.83 26.70
C LEU A 180 -31.82 -6.41 26.89
N LEU A 181 -33.07 -6.24 26.46
CA LEU A 181 -33.98 -5.15 26.81
C LEU A 181 -35.40 -5.71 26.77
#